data_AF-A0A538FMT7-F1
#
_entry.id   AF-A0A538FMT7-F1
#
_cell.length_a   1.000
_cell.length_b   1.000
_cell.length_c   1.000
_cell.angle_alpha   90.00
_cell.angle_beta   90.00
_cell.angle_gamma   90.00
#
_symmetry.space_group_name_H-M   'P 1'
#
loop_
_entity.id
_entity.type
_entity.pdbx_description
1 polymer ?
#
loop_
_entity_poly.entity_id
_entity_poly.type
_entity_poly.pdbx_seq_one_letter_code
_entity_poly.pdbx_strand_id
1 'polypeptide(L)'
;MKRQLQRQGQIRDDGSPALQRRPPPQPRTAPGGGARRTGPAEFFKDVRAELRKVAWPSRSEVVNYSTVVLFTLVVLTALIFVLDLGFQKWVTFLFKA
;
A
#
# COMPACT_ATOMS: atom_id res chain seq x y z
N MET A 1 -20.10 26.99 -34.46
CA MET A 1 -20.06 27.32 -35.91
C MET A 1 -19.09 28.46 -36.30
N LYS A 2 -18.23 28.99 -35.42
CA LYS A 2 -17.29 30.09 -35.76
C LYS A 2 -15.89 29.66 -36.23
N ARG A 3 -15.58 28.35 -36.26
CA ARG A 3 -14.27 27.83 -36.74
C ARG A 3 -14.18 27.59 -38.24
N GLN A 4 -15.30 27.64 -38.97
CA GLN A 4 -15.31 27.38 -40.41
C GLN A 4 -15.14 28.65 -41.25
N LEU A 5 -15.43 29.83 -40.70
CA LEU A 5 -15.22 31.11 -41.41
C LEU A 5 -13.75 31.55 -41.50
N GLN A 6 -12.84 30.97 -40.71
CA GLN A 6 -11.41 31.29 -40.78
C GLN A 6 -10.63 30.48 -41.83
N ARG A 7 -11.28 29.49 -42.47
CA ARG A 7 -10.64 28.61 -43.46
C ARG A 7 -10.71 29.13 -44.90
N GLN A 8 -11.35 30.27 -45.11
CA GLN A 8 -11.72 30.77 -46.44
C GLN A 8 -10.99 32.06 -46.83
N GLY A 9 -9.91 32.40 -46.13
CA GLY A 9 -9.25 33.71 -46.21
C GLY A 9 -7.94 33.77 -47.02
N GLN A 10 -7.69 32.89 -47.99
CA GLN A 10 -6.55 33.05 -48.90
C GLN A 10 -6.90 32.55 -50.31
N ILE A 11 -7.49 33.43 -51.11
CA ILE A 11 -7.50 33.31 -52.57
C ILE A 11 -6.48 34.32 -53.08
N ARG A 12 -5.49 33.83 -53.84
CA ARG A 12 -4.48 34.61 -54.54
C ARG A 12 -4.92 34.71 -56.00
N ASP A 13 -4.80 35.89 -56.61
CA ASP A 13 -5.37 36.26 -57.92
C ASP A 13 -4.83 35.51 -59.17
N ASP A 14 -4.19 34.35 -59.00
CA ASP A 14 -3.54 33.56 -60.06
C ASP A 14 -4.20 32.17 -60.26
N GLY A 15 -5.29 31.84 -59.56
CA GLY A 15 -6.02 30.58 -59.80
C GLY A 15 -5.25 29.28 -59.50
N SER A 16 -4.04 29.37 -58.95
CA SER A 16 -3.25 28.22 -58.51
C SER A 16 -3.67 27.82 -57.08
N PRO A 17 -4.08 26.56 -56.83
CA PRO A 17 -4.51 26.13 -55.51
C PRO A 17 -3.33 26.23 -54.54
N ALA A 18 -3.45 27.12 -53.55
CA ALA A 18 -2.46 27.27 -52.49
C ALA A 18 -2.28 25.91 -51.81
N LEU A 19 -1.15 25.27 -52.12
CA LEU A 19 -0.78 23.94 -51.67
C LEU A 19 -0.71 23.98 -50.14
N GLN A 20 -1.80 23.53 -49.50
CA GLN A 20 -1.92 23.43 -48.05
C GLN A 20 -0.83 22.46 -47.59
N ARG A 21 0.32 23.01 -47.16
CA ARG A 21 1.40 22.25 -46.55
C ARG A 21 0.82 21.55 -45.32
N ARG A 22 0.44 20.29 -45.47
CA ARG A 22 0.15 19.42 -44.33
C ARG A 22 1.45 19.36 -43.52
N PRO A 23 1.42 19.66 -42.21
CA PRO A 23 2.59 19.39 -41.38
C PRO A 23 2.94 17.90 -41.51
N PRO A 24 4.24 17.54 -41.59
CA PRO A 24 4.65 16.15 -41.72
C PRO A 24 4.07 15.33 -40.56
N PRO A 25 3.69 14.06 -40.78
CA PRO A 25 3.31 13.17 -39.70
C PRO A 25 4.47 13.09 -38.71
N GLN A 26 4.22 13.51 -37.47
CA GLN A 26 5.22 13.42 -36.41
C GLN A 26 5.59 11.94 -36.23
N PRO A 27 6.88 11.57 -36.30
CA PRO A 27 7.28 10.21 -35.97
C PRO A 27 6.91 9.96 -34.50
N ARG A 28 5.89 9.13 -34.27
CA ARG A 28 5.65 8.54 -32.96
C ARG A 28 6.84 7.66 -32.67
N THR A 29 7.85 8.20 -31.98
CA THR A 29 8.93 7.40 -31.40
C THR A 29 8.28 6.43 -30.43
N ALA A 30 8.07 5.19 -30.89
CA ALA A 30 7.73 4.08 -30.00
C ALA A 30 8.86 3.97 -28.98
N PRO A 31 8.59 4.08 -27.67
CA PRO A 31 9.62 3.82 -26.68
C PRO A 31 10.04 2.36 -26.83
N GLY A 32 11.31 2.15 -27.15
CA GLY A 32 11.88 0.83 -27.38
C GLY A 32 11.61 -0.09 -26.19
N GLY A 33 10.91 -1.19 -26.48
CA GLY A 33 10.66 -2.28 -25.55
C GLY A 33 11.92 -3.12 -25.35
N GLY A 34 12.88 -2.60 -24.60
CA GLY A 34 13.85 -3.44 -23.91
C GLY A 34 13.12 -4.12 -22.76
N ALA A 35 13.13 -5.46 -22.72
CA ALA A 35 12.53 -6.26 -21.65
C ALA A 35 12.98 -5.72 -20.28
N ARG A 36 12.10 -4.93 -19.65
CA ARG A 36 12.35 -4.31 -18.35
C ARG A 36 12.27 -5.43 -17.32
N ARG A 37 13.42 -6.04 -17.03
CA ARG A 37 13.56 -6.92 -15.87
C ARG A 37 13.07 -6.12 -14.67
N THR A 38 12.05 -6.62 -13.98
CA THR A 38 11.55 -6.02 -12.73
C THR A 38 12.74 -5.90 -11.79
N GLY A 39 13.22 -4.67 -11.60
CA GLY A 39 14.33 -4.42 -10.70
C GLY A 39 13.88 -4.62 -9.25
N PRO A 40 14.81 -4.83 -8.29
CA PRO A 40 14.47 -4.94 -6.87
C PRO A 40 13.58 -3.79 -6.38
N ALA A 41 13.79 -2.57 -6.90
CA ALA A 41 12.96 -1.40 -6.60
C ALA A 41 11.49 -1.54 -7.05
N GLU A 42 11.24 -2.24 -8.16
CA GLU A 42 9.89 -2.50 -8.67
C GLU A 42 9.20 -3.58 -7.83
N PHE A 43 9.92 -4.64 -7.44
CA PHE A 43 9.44 -5.65 -6.49
C PHE A 43 9.01 -5.05 -5.14
N PHE A 44 9.80 -4.15 -4.54
CA PHE A 44 9.41 -3.51 -3.27
C PHE A 44 8.16 -2.62 -3.42
N LYS A 45 8.00 -1.98 -4.58
CA LYS A 45 6.81 -1.18 -4.89
C LYS A 45 5.57 -2.08 -4.97
N ASP A 46 5.70 -3.24 -5.62
CA ASP A 46 4.63 -4.21 -5.76
C ASP A 46 4.27 -4.86 -4.41
N VAL A 47 5.27 -5.22 -3.59
CA VAL A 47 5.08 -5.73 -2.22
C VAL A 47 4.37 -4.70 -1.35
N ARG A 48 4.76 -3.42 -1.40
CA ARG A 48 4.07 -2.35 -0.66
C ARG A 48 2.62 -2.20 -1.12
N ALA A 49 2.36 -2.31 -2.43
CA ALA A 49 1.02 -2.24 -2.98
C ALA A 49 0.15 -3.41 -2.51
N GLU A 50 0.70 -4.62 -2.42
CA GLU A 50 0.00 -5.80 -1.93
C GLU A 50 -0.22 -5.74 -0.40
N LEU A 51 0.78 -5.31 0.37
CA LEU A 51 0.68 -5.13 1.83
C LEU A 51 -0.37 -4.08 2.23
N ARG A 52 -0.71 -3.14 1.35
CA ARG A 52 -1.82 -2.20 1.57
C ARG A 52 -3.21 -2.85 1.43
N LYS A 53 -3.30 -4.00 0.76
CA LYS A 53 -4.55 -4.80 0.69
C LYS A 53 -4.79 -5.61 1.95
N VAL A 54 -3.74 -5.86 2.75
CA VAL A 54 -3.88 -6.51 4.05
C VAL A 54 -4.63 -5.56 4.98
N ALA A 55 -5.73 -6.04 5.55
CA ALA A 55 -6.48 -5.31 6.56
C ALA A 55 -5.65 -5.26 7.85
N TRP A 56 -4.82 -4.23 7.99
CA TRP A 56 -4.08 -4.02 9.23
C TRP A 56 -5.06 -3.60 10.32
N PRO A 57 -5.01 -4.27 11.49
CA PRO A 57 -5.93 -4.02 12.56
C PRO A 57 -5.85 -2.56 13.02
N SER A 58 -6.99 -2.03 13.46
CA SER A 58 -7.05 -0.68 14.02
C SER A 58 -6.23 -0.60 15.31
N ARG A 59 -5.68 0.59 15.62
CA ARG A 59 -4.91 0.79 16.86
C ARG A 59 -5.70 0.37 18.11
N SER A 60 -7.01 0.65 18.12
CA SER A 60 -7.94 0.26 19.17
C SER A 60 -8.06 -1.25 19.33
N GLU A 61 -8.08 -1.99 18.22
CA GLU A 61 -8.22 -3.44 18.23
C GLU A 61 -6.96 -4.11 18.79
N VAL A 62 -5.77 -3.63 18.38
CA VAL A 62 -4.49 -4.09 18.94
C VAL A 62 -4.42 -3.84 20.45
N VAL A 63 -4.83 -2.66 20.90
CA VAL A 63 -4.84 -2.32 22.33
C VAL A 63 -5.83 -3.20 23.08
N ASN A 64 -7.03 -3.43 22.55
CA ASN A 64 -8.03 -4.26 23.21
C ASN A 64 -7.55 -5.71 23.38
N TYR A 65 -7.04 -6.33 22.30
CA TYR A 65 -6.53 -7.69 22.36
C TYR A 65 -5.32 -7.84 23.27
N SER A 66 -4.37 -6.90 23.19
CA SER A 66 -3.20 -6.92 24.08
C SER A 66 -3.59 -6.72 25.56
N THR A 67 -4.60 -5.90 25.85
CA THR A 67 -5.09 -5.67 27.21
C THR A 67 -5.70 -6.94 27.80
N VAL A 68 -6.55 -7.64 27.03
CA VAL A 68 -7.16 -8.91 27.48
C VAL A 68 -6.09 -9.96 27.76
N VAL A 69 -5.09 -10.08 26.88
CA VAL A 69 -3.98 -11.02 27.07
C VAL A 69 -3.16 -10.64 28.30
N LEU A 70 -2.80 -9.36 28.46
CA LEU A 70 -2.03 -8.88 29.61
C LEU A 70 -2.77 -9.13 30.93
N PHE A 71 -4.06 -8.84 30.98
CA PHE A 71 -4.90 -9.12 32.14
C PHE A 71 -4.91 -10.62 32.49
N THR A 72 -5.11 -11.47 31.48
CA THR A 72 -5.13 -12.92 31.67
C THR A 72 -3.79 -13.44 32.20
N LEU A 73 -2.67 -12.94 31.70
CA LEU A 73 -1.34 -13.28 32.20
C LEU A 73 -1.17 -12.87 33.67
N VAL A 74 -1.57 -11.65 34.04
CA VAL A 74 -1.49 -11.17 35.43
C VAL A 74 -2.30 -12.06 36.36
N VAL A 75 -3.53 -12.44 35.98
CA VAL A 75 -4.39 -13.30 36.80
C VAL A 75 -3.78 -14.70 36.96
N LEU A 76 -3.30 -15.31 35.87
CA LEU A 76 -2.65 -16.62 35.90
C LEU A 76 -1.40 -16.61 36.77
N THR A 77 -0.53 -15.61 36.60
CA THR A 77 0.68 -15.46 37.41
C THR A 77 0.34 -15.27 38.88
N ALA A 78 -0.67 -14.44 39.21
CA ALA A 78 -1.11 -14.24 40.58
C ALA A 78 -1.65 -15.54 41.20
N LEU A 79 -2.43 -16.32 40.45
CA LEU A 79 -2.96 -17.60 40.91
C LEU A 79 -1.83 -18.59 41.22
N ILE A 80 -0.88 -18.76 40.29
CA ILE A 80 0.28 -19.65 40.49
C ILE A 80 1.08 -19.19 41.71
N PHE A 81 1.35 -17.89 41.82
CA PHE A 81 2.08 -17.33 42.96
C PHE A 81 1.41 -17.62 44.31
N VAL A 82 0.09 -17.43 44.40
CA VAL A 82 -0.67 -17.77 45.61
C VAL A 82 -0.59 -19.26 45.91
N LEU A 83 -0.71 -20.10 44.87
CA LEU A 83 -0.65 -21.54 45.01
C LEU A 83 0.73 -21.99 45.50
N ASP A 84 1.81 -21.42 44.96
CA ASP A 84 3.19 -21.69 45.38
C ASP A 84 3.40 -21.34 46.86
N LEU A 85 2.96 -20.14 47.28
CA LEU A 85 3.02 -19.74 48.69
C LEU A 85 2.18 -20.65 49.60
N GLY A 86 1.03 -21.09 49.10
CA GLY A 86 0.18 -22.07 49.76
C GLY A 86 0.94 -23.38 49.97
N PHE A 87 1.42 -23.99 48.89
CA PHE A 87 2.18 -25.24 48.94
C PHE A 87 3.42 -25.14 49.83
N GLN A 88 4.17 -24.04 49.78
CA GLN A 88 5.31 -23.82 50.68
C GLN A 88 4.92 -23.89 52.15
N LYS A 89 3.83 -23.22 52.55
CA LYS A 89 3.33 -23.26 53.94
C LYS A 89 2.82 -24.64 54.33
N TRP A 90 2.09 -25.31 53.43
CA TRP A 90 1.56 -26.65 53.66
C TRP A 90 2.68 -27.69 53.85
N VAL A 91 3.68 -27.66 52.98
CA VAL A 91 4.83 -28.56 53.03
C VAL A 91 5.64 -28.33 54.29
N THR A 92 5.98 -27.07 54.61
CA THR A 92 6.75 -26.76 55.83
C THR A 92 6.01 -27.12 57.11
N PHE A 93 4.68 -26.98 57.14
CA PHE A 93 3.85 -27.47 58.24
C PHE A 93 3.95 -28.99 58.39
N LEU A 94 3.81 -29.74 57.28
CA LEU A 94 3.84 -31.20 57.30
C LEU A 94 5.20 -31.78 57.70
N PHE A 95 6.31 -31.16 57.29
CA PHE A 95 7.66 -31.61 57.65
C PHE A 95 8.13 -31.15 59.04
N LYS A 96 7.49 -30.12 59.62
CA LYS A 96 7.81 -29.61 60.95
C LYS A 96 6.90 -30.17 62.04
N ALA A 97 5.72 -30.68 61.68
CA ALA A 97 4.84 -31.48 62.52
C ALA A 97 5.34 -32.93 62.61
#